data_AF-A0AAU4UBS9-F1
#
_entry.id   AF-A0AAU4UBS9-F1
#
_cell.length_a   1.000
_cell.length_b   1.000
_cell.length_c   1.000
_cell.angle_alpha   90.00
_cell.angle_beta   90.00
_cell.angle_gamma   90.00
#
_symmetry.space_group_name_H-M   'P 1'
#
loop_
_entity.id
_entity.type
_entity.pdbx_description
1 polymer ?
#
loop_
_entity_poly.entity_id
_entity_poly.type
_entity_poly.pdbx_seq_one_letter_code
_entity_poly.pdbx_strand_id
1 'polypeptide(L)'
;MSENPAAVLSVVFLRREPEPQILVAVRAQETNPRHPGVVSVPTMRIPLALAAELTGGELPDDGGYLDLLGPCRTFGTAGAGTSIEGLLVESILSKKITSGSMLESGEIQGTCSVRCVSKANVDDPTGRDGAIEPTLMVTVVAECEKGGKCLEGNSASYSQITWIDQQDLMTSWRRRDAQFLFPDANPFEICIRGLCVSSAVHVLGQDLSLILKTTDADLG
;
A
#
# COMPACT_ATOMS: atom_id res chain seq x y z
N MET A 1 -29.13 9.27 2.47
CA MET A 1 -28.57 7.93 2.72
C MET A 1 -27.07 8.09 2.66
N SER A 2 -26.35 7.85 3.75
CA SER A 2 -24.88 7.87 3.71
C SER A 2 -24.45 6.79 2.73
N GLU A 3 -23.84 7.16 1.60
CA GLU A 3 -23.28 6.18 0.67
C GLU A 3 -22.24 5.33 1.42
N ASN A 4 -22.28 4.01 1.17
CA ASN A 4 -21.28 3.11 1.75
C ASN A 4 -19.91 3.48 1.18
N PRO A 5 -18.87 3.65 2.01
CA PRO A 5 -17.56 4.03 1.50
C PRO A 5 -16.97 2.94 0.62
N ALA A 6 -16.22 3.34 -0.39
CA ALA A 6 -15.36 2.44 -1.13
C ALA A 6 -14.28 1.89 -0.20
N ALA A 7 -14.17 0.56 -0.11
CA ALA A 7 -13.11 -0.08 0.64
C ALA A 7 -11.89 -0.34 -0.25
N VAL A 8 -10.72 0.11 0.21
CA VAL A 8 -9.46 0.03 -0.53
C VAL A 8 -8.38 -0.56 0.38
N LEU A 9 -7.71 -1.61 -0.08
CA LEU A 9 -6.46 -2.06 0.48
C LEU A 9 -5.32 -1.19 -0.03
N SER A 10 -4.46 -0.74 0.86
CA SER A 10 -3.18 -0.09 0.59
C SER A 10 -2.07 -0.96 1.19
N VAL A 11 -1.02 -1.28 0.43
CA VAL A 11 0.07 -2.13 0.93
C VAL A 11 1.38 -1.35 0.90
N VAL A 12 1.96 -1.14 2.08
CA VAL A 12 3.29 -0.56 2.26
C VAL A 12 4.29 -1.71 2.25
N PHE A 13 4.86 -2.00 1.08
CA PHE A 13 5.95 -2.97 1.00
C PHE A 13 7.24 -2.35 1.54
N LEU A 14 7.91 -3.07 2.43
CA LEU A 14 9.18 -2.70 3.05
C LEU A 14 10.26 -3.68 2.66
N ARG A 15 11.48 -3.20 2.43
CA ARG A 15 12.70 -4.02 2.43
C ARG A 15 13.76 -3.36 3.30
N ARG A 16 14.62 -4.16 3.94
CA ARG A 16 15.69 -3.66 4.81
C ARG A 16 17.04 -3.67 4.08
N GLU A 17 17.58 -2.55 3.60
CA GLU A 17 19.02 -2.47 3.22
C GLU A 17 19.57 -1.02 3.21
N PRO A 18 20.78 -0.80 3.78
CA PRO A 18 20.98 -0.47 5.20
C PRO A 18 19.96 0.50 5.83
N GLU A 19 19.20 1.24 5.02
CA GLU A 19 18.06 2.06 5.45
C GLU A 19 16.74 1.41 4.99
N PRO A 20 15.63 1.54 5.74
CA PRO A 20 14.34 1.03 5.30
C PRO A 20 13.85 1.70 4.02
N GLN A 21 13.57 0.88 3.01
CA GLN A 21 13.02 1.34 1.74
C GLN A 21 11.60 0.85 1.56
N ILE A 22 10.80 1.66 0.87
CA ILE A 22 9.39 1.41 0.59
C ILE A 22 9.15 1.29 -0.91
N LEU A 23 8.23 0.41 -1.31
CA LEU A 23 7.85 0.31 -2.72
C LEU A 23 6.84 1.41 -3.07
N VAL A 24 7.21 2.26 -4.02
CA VAL A 24 6.39 3.35 -4.53
C VAL A 24 6.23 3.18 -6.04
N ALA A 25 5.05 3.52 -6.55
CA ALA A 25 4.74 3.37 -7.95
C ALA A 25 4.00 4.60 -8.52
N VAL A 26 4.25 4.88 -9.80
CA VAL A 26 3.53 5.87 -10.60
C VAL A 26 2.47 5.14 -11.42
N ARG A 27 1.20 5.55 -11.28
CA ARG A 27 0.09 4.93 -12.01
C ARG A 27 0.18 5.16 -13.52
N ALA A 28 0.07 4.08 -14.29
CA ALA A 28 0.04 4.13 -15.74
C ALA A 28 -1.21 4.86 -16.25
N GLN A 29 -1.04 5.77 -17.21
CA GLN A 29 -2.12 6.63 -17.71
C GLN A 29 -3.20 5.84 -18.46
N GLU A 30 -2.80 4.82 -19.21
CA GLU A 30 -3.65 4.02 -20.07
C GLU A 30 -4.67 3.18 -19.28
N THR A 31 -4.29 2.75 -18.07
CA THR A 31 -5.10 1.86 -17.24
C THR A 31 -5.68 2.54 -15.99
N ASN A 32 -5.29 3.78 -15.70
CA ASN A 32 -5.79 4.56 -14.57
C ASN A 32 -6.37 5.92 -15.03
N PRO A 33 -7.48 5.94 -15.79
CA PRO A 33 -8.04 7.19 -16.34
C PRO A 33 -8.46 8.20 -15.26
N ARG A 34 -8.79 7.74 -14.05
CA ARG A 34 -9.13 8.60 -12.90
C ARG A 34 -7.90 9.08 -12.12
N HIS A 35 -6.75 8.42 -12.23
CA HIS A 35 -5.56 8.72 -11.43
C HIS A 35 -4.27 8.55 -12.23
N PRO A 36 -4.14 9.15 -13.44
CA PRO A 36 -2.93 9.01 -14.23
C PRO A 36 -1.76 9.75 -13.54
N GLY A 37 -0.57 9.14 -13.53
CA GLY A 37 0.65 9.76 -12.99
C GLY A 37 0.62 10.05 -11.48
N VAL A 38 -0.35 9.51 -10.75
CA VAL A 38 -0.39 9.64 -9.29
C VAL A 38 0.64 8.69 -8.67
N VAL A 39 1.54 9.26 -7.87
CA VAL A 39 2.45 8.52 -6.98
C VAL A 39 1.63 7.85 -5.89
N SER A 40 1.81 6.54 -5.73
CA SER A 40 1.06 5.74 -4.77
C SER A 40 1.91 4.58 -4.25
N VAL A 41 1.57 4.10 -3.05
CA VAL A 41 1.86 2.71 -2.71
C VAL A 41 0.82 1.80 -3.39
N PRO A 42 1.10 0.52 -3.63
CA PRO A 42 0.14 -0.36 -4.30
C PRO A 42 -1.22 -0.38 -3.60
N THR A 43 -2.29 -0.14 -4.36
CA THR A 43 -3.67 -0.27 -3.83
C THR A 43 -4.57 -1.18 -4.66
N MET A 44 -5.60 -1.76 -4.05
CA MET A 44 -6.70 -2.41 -4.75
C MET A 44 -8.03 -2.24 -4.01
N ARG A 45 -9.16 -2.22 -4.74
CA ARG A 45 -10.47 -2.27 -4.09
C ARG A 45 -10.69 -3.64 -3.47
N ILE A 46 -11.31 -3.66 -2.29
CA ILE A 46 -11.71 -4.87 -1.59
C ILE A 46 -13.20 -4.79 -1.22
N PRO A 47 -13.87 -5.92 -0.95
CA PRO A 47 -15.21 -5.90 -0.41
C PRO A 47 -15.26 -5.17 0.94
N LEU A 48 -16.31 -4.37 1.18
CA LEU A 48 -16.47 -3.66 2.46
C LEU A 48 -16.56 -4.62 3.66
N ALA A 49 -17.16 -5.80 3.47
CA ALA A 49 -17.21 -6.84 4.49
C ALA A 49 -15.80 -7.30 4.92
N LEU A 50 -14.88 -7.39 3.96
CA LEU A 50 -13.49 -7.78 4.23
C LEU A 50 -12.73 -6.68 4.97
N ALA A 51 -12.98 -5.41 4.61
CA ALA A 51 -12.43 -4.29 5.35
C ALA A 51 -12.93 -4.27 6.80
N ALA A 52 -14.23 -4.50 7.03
CA ALA A 52 -14.79 -4.56 8.37
C ALA A 52 -14.20 -5.72 9.19
N GLU A 53 -13.97 -6.89 8.58
CA GLU A 53 -13.31 -8.03 9.25
C GLU A 53 -11.87 -7.69 9.67
N LEU A 54 -11.09 -7.07 8.78
CA LEU A 54 -9.70 -6.67 9.06
C LEU A 54 -9.57 -5.59 10.14
N THR A 55 -10.61 -4.77 10.34
CA THR A 55 -10.62 -3.71 11.36
C THR A 55 -11.34 -4.12 12.65
N GLY A 56 -11.84 -5.35 12.75
CA GLY A 56 -12.66 -5.78 13.88
C GLY A 56 -13.99 -5.02 13.99
N GLY A 57 -14.44 -4.38 12.91
CA GLY A 57 -15.60 -3.51 12.88
C GLY A 57 -15.35 -2.07 13.36
N GLU A 58 -14.14 -1.75 13.81
CA GLU A 58 -13.77 -0.40 14.23
C GLU A 58 -13.45 0.47 13.01
N LEU A 59 -13.86 1.73 13.06
CA LEU A 59 -13.66 2.70 11.99
C LEU A 59 -13.24 4.05 12.58
N PRO A 60 -12.34 4.79 11.93
CA PRO A 60 -11.97 6.12 12.38
C PRO A 60 -13.05 7.14 12.01
N ASP A 61 -12.98 8.31 12.64
CA ASP A 61 -13.75 9.48 12.24
C ASP A 61 -13.36 9.93 10.81
N ASP A 62 -14.22 10.74 10.18
CA ASP A 62 -13.95 11.30 8.85
C ASP A 62 -12.68 12.16 8.87
N GLY A 63 -11.74 11.86 7.97
CA GLY A 63 -10.42 12.48 7.92
C GLY A 63 -9.41 11.92 8.91
N GLY A 64 -9.80 10.90 9.70
CA GLY A 64 -8.99 10.30 10.75
C GLY A 64 -8.26 9.01 10.35
N TYR A 65 -7.39 8.59 11.27
CA TYR A 65 -6.67 7.32 11.26
C TYR A 65 -7.02 6.56 12.54
N LEU A 66 -7.12 5.24 12.44
CA LEU A 66 -7.17 4.32 13.56
C LEU A 66 -6.01 3.34 13.40
N ASP A 67 -5.13 3.32 14.40
CA ASP A 67 -3.98 2.43 14.44
C ASP A 67 -4.42 1.04 14.89
N LEU A 68 -3.91 0.03 14.19
CA LEU A 68 -4.27 -1.36 14.40
C LEU A 68 -3.01 -2.18 14.68
N LEU A 69 -3.14 -3.16 15.56
CA LEU A 69 -2.11 -4.17 15.81
C LEU A 69 -2.61 -5.51 15.31
N GLY A 70 -2.70 -5.63 13.97
CA GLY A 70 -3.07 -6.89 13.33
C GLY A 70 -2.07 -8.02 13.63
N PRO A 71 -2.49 -9.28 13.45
CA PRO A 71 -1.59 -10.41 13.58
C PRO A 71 -0.53 -10.38 12.48
N CYS A 72 0.69 -10.82 12.82
CA CYS A 72 1.73 -11.05 11.82
C CYS A 72 1.39 -12.32 11.02
N ARG A 73 1.29 -12.19 9.70
CA ARG A 73 0.98 -13.27 8.75
C ARG A 73 2.08 -13.37 7.70
N THR A 74 2.12 -14.47 6.97
CA THR A 74 3.08 -14.66 5.89
C THR A 74 2.44 -14.45 4.51
N PHE A 75 3.26 -14.12 3.52
CA PHE A 75 2.89 -14.15 2.09
C PHE A 75 4.00 -14.82 1.27
N GLY A 76 3.64 -15.40 0.11
CA GLY A 76 4.59 -16.09 -0.77
C GLY A 76 5.13 -17.40 -0.20
N THR A 77 4.49 -17.94 0.85
CA THR A 77 4.85 -19.20 1.49
C THR A 77 3.67 -20.17 1.47
N ALA A 78 3.95 -21.47 1.59
CA ALA A 78 2.89 -22.46 1.68
C ALA A 78 1.96 -22.16 2.87
N GLY A 79 0.67 -22.02 2.61
CA GLY A 79 -0.33 -21.68 3.62
C GLY A 79 -0.57 -20.18 3.85
N ALA A 80 0.16 -19.28 3.19
CA ALA A 80 -0.10 -17.83 3.27
C ALA A 80 -1.55 -17.45 2.92
N GLY A 81 -2.12 -18.11 1.91
CA GLY A 81 -3.52 -17.97 1.49
C GLY A 81 -4.58 -18.45 2.50
N THR A 82 -4.18 -18.95 3.68
CA THR A 82 -5.11 -19.30 4.77
C THR A 82 -5.43 -18.10 5.68
N SER A 83 -4.69 -16.99 5.53
CA SER A 83 -4.98 -15.72 6.19
C SER A 83 -5.49 -14.69 5.20
N ILE A 84 -6.36 -13.79 5.66
CA ILE A 84 -6.91 -12.72 4.81
C ILE A 84 -5.80 -11.76 4.40
N GLU A 85 -4.92 -11.39 5.33
CA GLU A 85 -3.81 -10.46 5.10
C GLU A 85 -2.85 -11.00 4.05
N GLY A 86 -2.40 -12.26 4.19
CA GLY A 86 -1.53 -12.92 3.23
C GLY A 86 -2.17 -13.00 1.84
N LEU A 87 -3.43 -13.44 1.77
CA LEU A 87 -4.17 -13.54 0.50
C LEU A 87 -4.31 -12.17 -0.19
N LEU A 88 -4.53 -11.10 0.58
CA LEU A 88 -4.66 -9.75 0.06
C LEU A 88 -3.34 -9.19 -0.48
N VAL A 89 -2.23 -9.46 0.22
CA VAL A 89 -0.88 -9.09 -0.25
C VAL A 89 -0.53 -9.87 -1.52
N GLU A 90 -0.80 -11.17 -1.58
CA GLU A 90 -0.57 -11.98 -2.80
C GLU A 90 -1.45 -11.53 -3.97
N SER A 91 -2.71 -11.17 -3.67
CA SER A 91 -3.65 -10.65 -4.67
C SER A 91 -3.17 -9.33 -5.28
N ILE A 92 -2.61 -8.41 -4.48
CA ILE A 92 -2.11 -7.16 -5.03
C ILE A 92 -0.82 -7.35 -5.83
N LEU A 93 0.08 -8.22 -5.35
CA LEU A 93 1.32 -8.55 -6.04
C LEU A 93 1.03 -9.15 -7.41
N SER A 94 0.22 -10.21 -7.46
CA SER A 94 -0.11 -10.94 -8.69
C SER A 94 -0.92 -10.13 -9.69
N LYS A 95 -1.81 -9.24 -9.22
CA LYS A 95 -2.65 -8.42 -10.12
C LYS A 95 -1.96 -7.15 -10.63
N LYS A 96 -1.04 -6.58 -9.86
CA LYS A 96 -0.58 -5.20 -10.12
C LYS A 96 0.93 -5.02 -10.19
N ILE A 97 1.72 -5.93 -9.65
CA ILE A 97 3.18 -5.71 -9.51
C ILE A 97 3.96 -6.73 -10.33
N THR A 98 3.69 -8.01 -10.14
CA THR A 98 4.51 -9.11 -10.68
C THR A 98 3.67 -10.33 -11.06
N SER A 99 4.31 -11.34 -11.65
CA SER A 99 3.67 -12.62 -11.97
C SER A 99 3.38 -13.45 -10.72
N GLY A 100 2.18 -14.03 -10.65
CA GLY A 100 1.81 -14.98 -9.58
C GLY A 100 2.74 -16.19 -9.49
N SER A 101 3.39 -16.59 -10.59
CA SER A 101 4.36 -17.70 -10.60
C SER A 101 5.53 -17.49 -9.65
N MET A 102 5.94 -16.24 -9.40
CA MET A 102 7.03 -15.93 -8.46
C MET A 102 6.62 -16.10 -6.99
N LEU A 103 5.31 -16.02 -6.69
CA LEU A 103 4.77 -16.34 -5.37
C LEU A 103 4.72 -17.87 -5.19
N GLU A 104 4.27 -18.59 -6.22
CA GLU A 104 4.19 -20.06 -6.21
C GLU A 104 5.58 -20.72 -6.11
N SER A 105 6.60 -20.17 -6.78
CA SER A 105 7.98 -20.66 -6.70
C SER A 105 8.71 -20.24 -5.42
N GLY A 106 8.11 -19.38 -4.60
CA GLY A 106 8.72 -18.83 -3.39
C GLY A 106 9.90 -17.89 -3.69
N GLU A 107 9.92 -17.26 -4.87
CA GLU A 107 10.90 -16.22 -5.22
C GLU A 107 10.63 -14.92 -4.47
N ILE A 108 9.37 -14.61 -4.18
CA ILE A 108 8.93 -13.46 -3.40
C ILE A 108 8.24 -13.96 -2.15
N GLN A 109 8.75 -13.56 -0.97
CA GLN A 109 8.26 -14.03 0.32
C GLN A 109 8.42 -12.94 1.39
N GLY A 110 7.60 -13.04 2.44
CA GLY A 110 7.78 -12.21 3.61
C GLY A 110 6.62 -12.28 4.58
N THR A 111 6.52 -11.25 5.42
CA THR A 111 5.51 -11.13 6.47
C THR A 111 4.68 -9.87 6.29
N CYS A 112 3.45 -9.87 6.78
CA CYS A 112 2.55 -8.73 6.68
C CYS A 112 1.60 -8.62 7.87
N SER A 113 1.09 -7.41 8.09
CA SER A 113 0.09 -7.12 9.13
C SER A 113 -0.70 -5.88 8.76
N VAL A 114 -2.00 -5.89 9.09
CA VAL A 114 -2.81 -4.66 9.11
C VAL A 114 -2.27 -3.72 10.20
N ARG A 115 -2.10 -2.44 9.86
CA ARG A 115 -1.52 -1.43 10.77
C ARG A 115 -2.34 -0.17 10.94
N CYS A 116 -3.15 0.17 9.95
CA CYS A 116 -3.95 1.37 10.03
C CYS A 116 -5.20 1.21 9.19
N VAL A 117 -6.30 1.78 9.64
CA VAL A 117 -7.42 2.12 8.78
C VAL A 117 -7.59 3.63 8.78
N SER A 118 -7.87 4.19 7.61
CA SER A 118 -8.07 5.62 7.41
C SER A 118 -9.37 5.85 6.65
N LYS A 119 -10.06 6.94 6.97
CA LYS A 119 -11.32 7.29 6.32
C LYS A 119 -11.22 8.71 5.79
N ALA A 120 -11.47 8.90 4.50
CA ALA A 120 -11.48 10.22 3.91
C ALA A 120 -12.38 10.27 2.68
N ASN A 121 -12.79 11.48 2.34
CA ASN A 121 -13.41 11.82 1.08
C ASN A 121 -12.30 12.04 0.05
N VAL A 122 -12.22 11.17 -0.96
CA VAL A 122 -11.15 11.18 -1.96
C VAL A 122 -11.67 11.87 -3.23
N ASP A 123 -10.99 12.96 -3.60
CA ASP A 123 -11.28 13.70 -4.83
C ASP A 123 -10.74 12.96 -6.06
N ASP A 124 -11.42 13.12 -7.20
CA ASP A 124 -10.85 12.76 -8.50
C ASP A 124 -9.74 13.76 -8.89
N PRO A 125 -8.45 13.34 -8.97
CA PRO A 125 -7.35 14.25 -9.26
C PRO A 125 -7.42 14.86 -10.66
N THR A 126 -8.21 14.29 -11.58
CA THR A 126 -8.43 14.87 -12.91
C THR A 126 -9.44 16.02 -12.88
N GLY A 127 -10.21 16.16 -11.80
CA GLY A 127 -11.24 17.19 -11.63
C GLY A 127 -12.40 17.10 -12.61
N ARG A 128 -12.44 16.09 -13.49
CA ARG A 128 -13.40 16.00 -14.60
C ARG A 128 -14.84 15.82 -14.14
N ASP A 129 -15.03 15.05 -13.07
CA ASP A 129 -16.37 14.69 -12.59
C ASP A 129 -16.73 15.37 -11.27
N GLY A 130 -15.79 16.08 -10.63
CA GLY A 130 -15.97 16.68 -9.30
C GLY A 130 -16.41 15.68 -8.21
N ALA A 131 -16.29 14.38 -8.51
CA ALA A 131 -16.81 13.31 -7.70
C ALA A 131 -15.92 13.12 -6.47
N ILE A 132 -16.54 13.30 -5.31
CA ILE A 132 -15.97 12.98 -4.02
C ILE A 132 -16.39 11.56 -3.67
N GLU A 133 -15.44 10.64 -3.50
CA GLU A 133 -15.71 9.26 -3.12
C GLU A 133 -15.37 9.05 -1.64
N PRO A 134 -16.36 8.81 -0.75
CA PRO A 134 -16.08 8.35 0.60
C PRO A 134 -15.29 7.05 0.52
N THR A 135 -14.10 7.03 1.13
CA THR A 135 -13.16 5.93 1.03
C THR A 135 -12.71 5.48 2.40
N LEU A 136 -12.77 4.18 2.63
CA LEU A 136 -12.16 3.50 3.77
C LEU A 136 -10.92 2.76 3.26
N MET A 137 -9.76 3.14 3.78
CA MET A 137 -8.49 2.58 3.35
C MET A 137 -7.82 1.78 4.46
N VAL A 138 -7.73 0.46 4.25
CA VAL A 138 -7.05 -0.49 5.13
C VAL A 138 -5.60 -0.59 4.67
N THR A 139 -4.67 -0.24 5.55
CA THR A 139 -3.24 -0.22 5.29
C THR A 139 -2.57 -1.43 5.91
N VAL A 140 -1.97 -2.26 5.07
CA VAL A 140 -1.14 -3.40 5.43
C VAL A 140 0.32 -3.02 5.24
N VAL A 141 1.15 -3.30 6.24
CA VAL A 141 2.61 -3.29 6.07
C VAL A 141 3.04 -4.68 5.70
N ALA A 142 3.79 -4.82 4.61
CA ALA A 142 4.33 -6.08 4.13
C ALA A 142 5.85 -5.98 4.05
N GLU A 143 6.56 -6.70 4.91
CA GLU A 143 8.01 -6.79 4.88
C GLU A 143 8.45 -7.89 3.90
N CYS A 144 9.15 -7.50 2.85
CA CYS A 144 9.76 -8.39 1.88
C CYS A 144 11.08 -8.96 2.43
N GLU A 145 11.05 -10.22 2.81
CA GLU A 145 12.22 -10.98 3.26
C GLU A 145 13.01 -11.54 2.08
N LYS A 146 12.32 -11.82 0.95
CA LYS A 146 12.90 -12.34 -0.29
C LYS A 146 12.23 -11.73 -1.51
N GLY A 147 13.00 -11.53 -2.57
CA GLY A 147 12.47 -11.17 -3.89
C GLY A 147 12.10 -9.69 -4.06
N GLY A 148 12.52 -8.79 -3.16
CA GLY A 148 12.18 -7.36 -3.25
C GLY A 148 12.59 -6.70 -4.57
N LYS A 149 13.72 -7.11 -5.17
CA LYS A 149 14.17 -6.62 -6.49
C LYS A 149 13.23 -7.01 -7.63
N CYS A 150 12.51 -8.13 -7.50
CA CYS A 150 11.54 -8.58 -8.48
C CYS A 150 10.26 -7.74 -8.51
N LEU A 151 10.12 -6.77 -7.60
CA LEU A 151 8.99 -5.84 -7.54
C LEU A 151 9.27 -4.52 -8.25
N GLU A 152 10.51 -4.27 -8.69
CA GLU A 152 10.90 -3.06 -9.43
C GLU A 152 10.52 -3.16 -10.92
N GLY A 153 10.42 -2.02 -11.59
CA GLY A 153 10.23 -1.94 -13.04
C GLY A 153 8.91 -1.30 -13.43
N ASN A 154 8.11 -1.98 -14.25
CA ASN A 154 6.80 -1.51 -14.70
C ASN A 154 5.79 -2.66 -14.73
N SER A 155 4.51 -2.31 -14.79
CA SER A 155 3.43 -3.28 -14.93
C SER A 155 2.27 -2.68 -15.71
N ALA A 156 1.24 -3.48 -15.99
CA ALA A 156 0.01 -2.96 -16.59
C ALA A 156 -0.65 -1.86 -15.73
N SER A 157 -0.44 -1.86 -14.41
CA SER A 157 -1.03 -0.87 -13.49
C SER A 157 -0.14 0.36 -13.27
N TYR A 158 1.16 0.23 -13.45
CA TYR A 158 2.14 1.24 -13.06
C TYR A 158 3.19 1.44 -14.15
N SER A 159 3.39 2.69 -14.56
CA SER A 159 4.42 3.05 -15.54
C SER A 159 5.83 2.92 -14.96
N GLN A 160 5.95 3.05 -13.63
CA GLN A 160 7.19 2.91 -12.90
C GLN A 160 6.90 2.39 -11.48
N ILE A 161 7.71 1.46 -11.01
CA ILE A 161 7.72 0.89 -9.68
C ILE A 161 9.17 0.89 -9.20
N THR A 162 9.43 1.49 -8.04
CA THR A 162 10.78 1.61 -7.50
C THR A 162 10.75 1.58 -5.98
N TRP A 163 11.88 1.21 -5.40
CA TRP A 163 12.10 1.39 -3.97
C TRP A 163 12.62 2.79 -3.71
N ILE A 164 12.07 3.44 -2.69
CA ILE A 164 12.38 4.79 -2.26
C ILE A 164 12.73 4.75 -0.78
N ASP A 165 13.71 5.54 -0.34
CA ASP A 165 14.02 5.68 1.07
C ASP A 165 12.81 6.24 1.82
N GLN A 166 12.49 5.65 2.98
CA GLN A 166 11.32 6.03 3.76
C GLN A 166 11.24 7.55 4.01
N GLN A 167 12.38 8.15 4.35
CA GLN A 167 12.47 9.57 4.65
C GLN A 167 12.25 10.45 3.42
N ASP A 168 12.62 9.97 2.24
CA ASP A 168 12.40 10.67 0.99
C ASP A 168 10.92 10.69 0.61
N LEU A 169 10.20 9.58 0.80
CA LEU A 169 8.74 9.59 0.65
C LEU A 169 8.09 10.59 1.59
N MET A 170 8.46 10.54 2.88
CA MET A 170 7.90 11.44 3.89
C MET A 170 8.16 12.91 3.54
N THR A 171 9.36 13.20 3.03
CA THR A 171 9.75 14.53 2.58
C THR A 171 8.97 14.97 1.35
N SER A 172 8.88 14.11 0.33
CA SER A 172 8.10 14.34 -0.90
C SER A 172 6.63 14.61 -0.58
N TRP A 173 6.01 13.79 0.28
CA TRP A 173 4.62 13.96 0.71
C TRP A 173 4.38 15.32 1.38
N ARG A 174 5.24 15.68 2.36
CA ARG A 174 5.13 16.95 3.09
C ARG A 174 5.29 18.16 2.16
N ARG A 175 6.21 18.07 1.20
CA ARG A 175 6.46 19.12 0.19
C ARG A 175 5.41 19.12 -0.92
N ARG A 176 4.61 18.06 -1.04
CA ARG A 176 3.71 17.78 -2.16
C ARG A 176 4.45 17.80 -3.50
N ASP A 177 5.68 17.31 -3.50
CA ASP A 177 6.61 17.37 -4.62
C ASP A 177 6.99 15.95 -5.05
N ALA A 178 6.26 15.44 -6.05
CA ALA A 178 6.49 14.10 -6.59
C ALA A 178 7.77 14.01 -7.44
N GLN A 179 8.24 15.13 -8.02
CA GLN A 179 9.48 15.15 -8.80
C GLN A 179 10.71 14.89 -7.92
N PHE A 180 10.63 15.17 -6.63
CA PHE A 180 11.66 14.78 -5.67
C PHE A 180 11.95 13.27 -5.71
N LEU A 181 10.94 12.43 -5.94
CA LEU A 181 11.08 10.98 -6.06
C LEU A 181 11.29 10.50 -7.50
N PHE A 182 10.73 11.24 -8.46
CA PHE A 182 10.74 10.91 -9.88
C PHE A 182 11.20 12.13 -10.68
N PRO A 183 12.52 12.43 -10.68
CA PRO A 183 13.04 13.68 -11.26
C PRO A 183 12.86 13.77 -12.78
N ASP A 184 12.81 12.62 -13.46
CA ASP A 184 12.61 12.55 -14.91
C ASP A 184 11.13 12.61 -15.33
N ALA A 185 10.20 12.58 -14.37
CA ALA A 185 8.77 12.67 -14.66
C ALA A 185 8.34 14.11 -14.98
N ASN A 186 7.38 14.25 -15.90
CA ASN A 186 6.80 15.54 -16.22
C ASN A 186 6.05 16.12 -15.00
N PRO A 187 6.42 17.31 -14.50
CA PRO A 187 5.84 17.91 -13.29
C PRO A 187 4.33 18.15 -13.39
N PHE A 188 3.82 18.31 -14.61
CA PHE A 188 2.39 18.55 -14.86
C PHE A 188 1.57 17.26 -14.91
N GLU A 189 2.23 16.11 -15.00
CA GLU A 189 1.60 14.81 -15.13
C GLU A 189 1.77 13.94 -13.88
N ILE A 190 2.62 14.35 -12.94
CA ILE A 190 2.89 13.59 -11.71
C ILE A 190 2.40 14.32 -10.46
N CYS A 191 1.75 13.61 -9.53
CA CYS A 191 1.35 14.20 -8.25
C CYS A 191 1.43 13.20 -7.07
N ILE A 192 1.60 13.73 -5.86
CA ILE A 192 1.69 12.94 -4.62
C ILE A 192 0.74 13.52 -3.55
N ARG A 193 -0.53 13.11 -3.61
CA ARG A 193 -1.61 13.59 -2.71
C ARG A 193 -2.61 12.52 -2.28
N GLY A 194 -2.48 11.30 -2.81
CA GLY A 194 -3.46 10.25 -2.58
C GLY A 194 -3.51 9.79 -1.13
N LEU A 195 -4.71 9.41 -0.67
CA LEU A 195 -4.93 8.82 0.66
C LEU A 195 -3.96 7.65 0.92
N CYS A 196 -3.64 6.85 -0.10
CA CYS A 196 -2.67 5.75 0.01
C CYS A 196 -1.28 6.17 0.48
N VAL A 197 -0.76 7.29 -0.01
CA VAL A 197 0.54 7.81 0.45
C VAL A 197 0.39 8.44 1.83
N SER A 198 -0.72 9.13 2.10
CA SER A 198 -1.00 9.69 3.42
C SER A 198 -1.01 8.61 4.51
N SER A 199 -1.73 7.50 4.28
CA SER A 199 -1.81 6.37 5.20
C SER A 199 -0.48 5.62 5.31
N ALA A 200 0.28 5.52 4.21
CA ALA A 200 1.64 5.00 4.26
C ALA A 200 2.55 5.86 5.14
N VAL A 201 2.58 7.18 4.94
CA VAL A 201 3.37 8.12 5.75
C VAL A 201 2.96 8.09 7.22
N HIS A 202 1.65 7.97 7.51
CA HIS A 202 1.16 7.81 8.87
C HIS A 202 1.76 6.58 9.56
N VAL A 203 1.66 5.41 8.93
CA VAL A 203 2.20 4.16 9.49
C VAL A 203 3.73 4.18 9.58
N LEU A 204 4.41 4.76 8.59
CA LEU A 204 5.88 4.92 8.60
C LEU A 204 6.36 5.90 9.69
N GLY A 205 5.51 6.84 10.13
CA GLY A 205 5.81 7.74 11.23
C GLY A 205 5.73 7.09 12.61
N GLN A 206 5.27 5.85 12.70
CA GLN A 206 5.18 5.07 13.93
C GLN A 206 6.49 4.32 14.20
N ASP A 207 6.74 3.95 15.45
CA ASP A 207 7.89 3.10 15.79
C ASP A 207 7.66 1.65 15.32
N LEU A 208 8.17 1.33 14.13
CA LEU A 208 8.08 0.00 13.52
C LEU A 208 9.00 -1.05 14.20
N SER A 209 9.88 -0.65 15.13
CA SER A 209 10.85 -1.57 15.74
C SER A 209 10.24 -2.54 16.75
N LEU A 210 9.09 -2.18 17.34
CA LEU A 210 8.28 -3.04 18.22
C LEU A 210 7.37 -4.01 17.43
N ILE A 211 7.23 -3.77 16.12
CA ILE A 211 6.11 -4.24 15.31
C ILE A 211 6.45 -5.53 14.54
N LEU A 212 7.74 -5.85 14.41
CA LEU A 212 8.27 -6.95 13.59
C LEU A 212 9.02 -8.02 14.39
N LYS A 213 9.08 -7.91 15.73
CA LYS A 213 9.81 -8.83 16.62
C LYS A 213 8.99 -10.00 17.17
N THR A 214 7.70 -10.10 16.85
CA THR A 214 6.82 -11.14 17.43
C THR A 214 6.88 -12.50 16.73
N THR A 215 7.76 -12.71 15.75
CA THR A 215 7.92 -14.00 15.06
C THR A 215 8.81 -15.01 15.79
N ASP A 216 9.67 -14.58 16.74
CA ASP A 216 10.65 -15.49 17.35
C ASP A 216 10.17 -16.19 18.65
N ALA A 217 9.00 -15.86 19.20
CA ALA A 217 8.61 -16.33 20.54
C ALA A 217 7.66 -17.55 20.59
N ASP A 218 6.94 -17.87 19.50
CA ASP A 218 5.85 -18.87 19.54
C ASP A 218 6.01 -20.05 18.56
N LEU A 219 7.25 -20.37 18.15
CA LEU A 219 7.59 -21.60 17.42
C LEU A 219 8.48 -22.55 18.25
N GLY A 220 8.16 -22.68 19.54
CA GLY A 220 8.71 -23.68 20.46
C GLY A 220 7.75 -24.84 20.70
#